data_AF-A0AAN9BF15-F1
#
_entry.id   AF-A0AAN9BF15-F1
#
_cell.length_a   1.000
_cell.length_b   1.000
_cell.length_c   1.000
_cell.angle_alpha   90.00
_cell.angle_beta   90.00
_cell.angle_gamma   90.00
#
_symmetry.space_group_name_H-M   'P 1'
#
loop_
_entity.id
_entity.type
_entity.pdbx_description
1 polymer ?
#
loop_
_entity_poly.entity_id
_entity_poly.type
_entity_poly.pdbx_seq_one_letter_code
_entity_poly.pdbx_strand_id
1 'polypeptide(L)'
;MNSKFLYTTHGWTLIAAVLEGATKRKFPDLIRLLISDLGLDSTYLDENEPLIYNRSRFYVRNKNHHLENAPYVDCAYKYAGGGMLSTVTDLVHFGNAMLYSYQYREAHGSQTAQKQDSKTAPPKDINTTPQPRNAVTPTSGMHQPSSDLGSAHHSCNLPGYLKPATMQQIWRPVEKTQHSKDNLYAMGWEVMPEKRKFGFGRSQPFYVYHT
;
A
#
# COMPACT_ATOMS: atom_id res chain seq x y z
N MET A 1 25.57 13.56 16.81
CA MET A 1 25.40 14.36 15.58
C MET A 1 23.92 14.73 15.45
N ASN A 2 23.59 16.02 15.34
CA ASN A 2 22.22 16.51 15.18
C ASN A 2 21.90 16.62 13.67
N SER A 3 21.41 15.55 13.04
CA SER A 3 20.79 15.68 11.72
C SER A 3 19.35 16.17 11.88
N LYS A 4 19.00 17.26 11.17
CA LYS A 4 17.62 17.73 11.03
C LYS A 4 17.08 17.27 9.69
N PHE A 5 15.81 16.90 9.65
CA PHE A 5 15.12 16.56 8.41
C PHE A 5 14.96 17.78 7.51
N LEU A 6 15.23 17.59 6.20
CA LEU A 6 14.98 18.59 5.17
C LEU A 6 14.48 17.88 3.90
N TYR A 7 13.26 18.18 3.49
CA TYR A 7 12.75 17.74 2.20
C TYR A 7 13.53 18.44 1.07
N THR A 8 13.94 17.69 0.05
CA THR A 8 14.59 18.24 -1.15
C THR A 8 14.19 17.45 -2.39
N THR A 9 13.65 18.14 -3.38
CA THR A 9 13.36 17.58 -4.72
C THR A 9 14.63 17.01 -5.36
N HIS A 10 15.78 17.67 -5.17
CA HIS A 10 17.06 17.21 -5.72
C HIS A 10 17.54 15.91 -5.07
N GLY A 11 17.13 15.62 -3.83
CA GLY A 11 17.40 14.34 -3.18
C GLY A 11 16.73 13.18 -3.92
N TRP A 12 15.52 13.38 -4.43
CA TRP A 12 14.83 12.38 -5.26
C TRP A 12 15.48 12.21 -6.62
N THR A 13 15.97 13.29 -7.24
CA THR A 13 16.78 13.20 -8.46
C THR A 13 18.06 12.40 -8.24
N LEU A 14 18.71 12.56 -7.08
CA LEU A 14 19.88 11.76 -6.73
C LEU A 14 19.54 10.27 -6.57
N ILE A 15 18.43 9.95 -5.91
CA ILE A 15 17.95 8.56 -5.79
C ILE A 15 17.69 7.95 -7.17
N ALA A 16 17.11 8.70 -8.10
CA ALA A 16 16.94 8.25 -9.47
C ALA A 16 18.28 7.90 -10.14
N ALA A 17 19.29 8.75 -10.01
CA ALA A 17 20.63 8.47 -10.54
C ALA A 17 21.26 7.20 -9.90
N VAL A 18 21.00 6.96 -8.60
CA VAL A 18 21.42 5.71 -7.94
C VAL A 18 20.71 4.49 -8.54
N LEU A 19 19.41 4.58 -8.81
CA LEU A 19 18.66 3.51 -9.46
C LEU A 19 19.19 3.22 -10.87
N GLU A 20 19.51 4.25 -11.65
CA GLU A 20 20.13 4.08 -12.97
C GLU A 20 21.48 3.39 -12.85
N GLY A 21 22.31 3.83 -11.90
CA GLY A 21 23.62 3.24 -11.64
C GLY A 21 23.56 1.77 -11.22
N ALA A 22 22.57 1.41 -10.39
CA ALA A 22 22.37 0.06 -9.87
C ALA A 22 21.73 -0.90 -10.90
N THR A 23 20.78 -0.41 -11.70
CA THR A 23 20.04 -1.23 -12.68
C THR A 23 20.65 -1.22 -14.07
N LYS A 24 21.53 -0.26 -14.38
CA LYS A 24 22.06 0.03 -15.72
C LYS A 24 20.96 0.35 -16.75
N ARG A 25 19.80 0.81 -16.29
CA ARG A 25 18.68 1.27 -17.13
C ARG A 25 18.40 2.74 -16.84
N LYS A 26 17.87 3.46 -17.84
CA LYS A 26 17.48 4.86 -17.63
C LYS A 26 16.27 4.93 -16.71
N PHE A 27 16.20 5.96 -15.88
CA PHE A 27 15.11 6.15 -14.92
C PHE A 27 13.74 6.23 -15.60
N PRO A 28 13.57 6.95 -16.73
CA PRO A 28 12.34 6.91 -17.51
C PRO A 28 11.85 5.50 -17.86
N ASP A 29 12.77 4.59 -18.21
CA ASP A 29 12.41 3.22 -18.60
C ASP A 29 11.97 2.39 -17.37
N LEU A 30 12.58 2.63 -16.20
CA LEU A 30 12.13 2.04 -14.94
C LEU A 30 10.71 2.49 -14.57
N ILE A 31 10.41 3.77 -14.76
CA ILE A 31 9.07 4.32 -14.47
C ILE A 31 8.03 3.80 -15.46
N ARG A 32 8.36 3.71 -16.75
CA ARG A 32 7.45 3.12 -17.75
C ARG A 32 7.16 1.65 -17.46
N LEU A 33 8.15 0.89 -16.99
CA LEU A 33 7.96 -0.48 -16.53
C LEU A 33 7.00 -0.54 -15.33
N LEU A 34 7.22 0.30 -14.30
CA LEU A 34 6.35 0.39 -13.14
C LEU A 34 4.90 0.73 -13.52
N ILE A 35 4.72 1.74 -14.38
CA ILE A 35 3.42 2.18 -14.91
C ILE A 35 2.71 1.01 -15.60
N SER A 36 3.44 0.27 -16.46
CA SER A 36 2.93 -0.89 -17.17
C SER A 36 2.55 -2.03 -16.23
N ASP A 37 3.39 -2.34 -15.25
CA ASP A 37 3.15 -3.45 -14.30
C ASP A 37 1.91 -3.20 -13.43
N LEU A 38 1.64 -1.93 -13.11
CA LEU A 38 0.51 -1.52 -12.29
C LEU A 38 -0.76 -1.19 -13.08
N GLY A 39 -0.71 -1.24 -14.41
CA GLY A 39 -1.85 -0.91 -15.28
C GLY A 39 -2.30 0.55 -15.17
N LEU A 40 -1.35 1.48 -15.07
CA LEU A 40 -1.61 2.92 -14.96
C LEU A 40 -1.64 3.58 -16.34
N ASP A 41 -2.63 3.21 -17.15
CA ASP A 41 -2.72 3.53 -18.58
C ASP A 41 -2.78 5.04 -18.91
N SER A 42 -3.09 5.88 -17.92
CA SER A 42 -3.16 7.34 -18.03
C SER A 42 -2.14 8.06 -17.16
N THR A 43 -1.00 7.42 -16.91
CA THR A 43 0.14 7.96 -16.16
C THR A 43 1.38 8.03 -17.04
N TYR A 44 2.08 9.16 -16.98
CA TYR A 44 3.17 9.48 -17.90
C TYR A 44 4.28 10.26 -17.21
N LEU A 45 5.46 10.26 -17.84
CA LEU A 45 6.46 11.28 -17.58
C LEU A 45 6.03 12.60 -18.23
N ASP A 46 6.29 13.71 -17.56
CA ASP A 46 5.90 15.06 -17.98
C ASP A 46 6.83 15.60 -19.08
N GLU A 47 6.77 14.97 -20.25
CA GLU A 47 7.53 15.34 -21.45
C GLU A 47 6.84 16.50 -22.19
N ASN A 48 7.60 17.48 -22.68
CA ASN A 48 7.01 18.63 -23.39
C ASN A 48 6.67 18.32 -24.86
N GLU A 49 7.50 17.53 -25.54
CA GLU A 49 7.33 17.27 -26.98
C GLU A 49 6.03 16.51 -27.32
N PRO A 50 5.62 15.47 -26.57
CA PRO A 50 4.41 14.72 -26.90
C PRO A 50 3.14 15.54 -26.64
N LEU A 51 2.20 15.48 -27.59
CA LEU A 51 0.86 16.03 -27.38
C LEU A 51 0.04 15.12 -26.46
N ILE A 52 -0.08 15.54 -25.19
CA ILE A 52 -0.90 14.86 -24.18
C ILE A 52 -2.28 15.52 -24.14
N TYR A 53 -3.30 14.78 -24.58
CA TYR A 53 -4.69 15.24 -24.49
C TYR A 53 -5.10 15.44 -23.03
N ASN A 54 -5.84 16.52 -22.76
CA ASN A 54 -6.30 16.89 -21.41
C ASN A 54 -5.19 17.13 -20.38
N ARG A 55 -3.93 17.38 -20.82
CA ARG A 55 -2.87 17.85 -19.92
C ARG A 55 -3.30 19.14 -19.24
N SER A 56 -3.22 19.15 -17.91
CA SER A 56 -3.64 20.31 -17.12
C SER A 56 -2.76 21.52 -17.44
N ARG A 57 -3.36 22.72 -17.34
CA ARG A 57 -2.64 23.98 -17.44
C ARG A 57 -2.25 24.46 -16.05
N PHE A 58 -1.06 25.01 -15.93
CA PHE A 58 -0.61 25.64 -14.70
C PHE A 58 -1.06 27.10 -14.64
N TYR A 59 -1.37 27.53 -13.42
CA TYR A 59 -1.79 28.90 -13.15
C TYR A 59 -1.05 29.44 -11.93
N VAL A 60 -0.79 30.74 -11.92
CA VAL A 60 -0.21 31.46 -10.79
C VAL A 60 -1.13 32.60 -10.38
N ARG A 61 -1.08 33.00 -9.10
CA ARG A 61 -1.75 34.20 -8.64
C ARG A 61 -0.77 35.37 -8.67
N ASN A 62 -1.15 36.45 -9.33
CA ASN A 62 -0.35 37.68 -9.32
C ASN A 62 -0.47 38.41 -7.96
N LYS A 63 0.23 39.54 -7.82
CA LYS A 63 0.22 40.37 -6.59
C LYS A 63 -1.19 40.88 -6.21
N ASN A 64 -2.11 40.93 -7.17
CA ASN A 64 -3.50 41.36 -7.00
C ASN A 64 -4.47 40.17 -6.83
N HIS A 65 -3.95 38.95 -6.60
CA HIS A 65 -4.71 37.70 -6.45
C HIS A 65 -5.48 37.20 -7.69
N HIS A 66 -5.26 37.81 -8.86
CA HIS A 66 -5.84 37.33 -10.11
C HIS A 66 -5.09 36.10 -10.61
N LEU A 67 -5.83 35.17 -11.23
CA LEU A 67 -5.28 33.96 -11.81
C LEU A 67 -4.74 34.27 -13.22
N GLU A 68 -3.49 33.92 -13.46
CA GLU A 68 -2.81 34.08 -14.74
C GLU A 68 -2.18 32.75 -15.17
N ASN A 69 -1.98 32.55 -16.48
CA ASN A 69 -1.25 31.38 -16.96
C ASN A 69 0.17 31.38 -16.37
N ALA A 70 0.59 30.24 -15.83
CA ALA A 70 1.96 30.11 -15.35
C ALA A 70 2.96 30.22 -16.51
N PRO A 71 4.18 30.72 -16.24
CA PRO A 71 5.29 30.59 -17.18
C PRO A 71 5.53 29.13 -17.57
N TYR A 72 6.17 28.94 -18.73
CA TYR A 72 6.60 27.61 -19.16
C TYR A 72 7.51 26.96 -18.10
N VAL A 73 7.23 25.69 -17.79
CA VAL A 73 8.03 24.86 -16.90
C VAL A 73 8.29 23.53 -17.60
N ASP A 74 9.57 23.17 -17.68
CA ASP A 74 9.99 21.84 -18.09
C ASP A 74 10.34 21.01 -16.85
N CYS A 75 9.60 19.93 -16.60
CA CYS A 75 9.85 19.05 -15.47
C CYS A 75 10.72 17.84 -15.82
N ALA A 76 11.20 17.72 -17.07
CA ALA A 76 11.93 16.54 -17.54
C ALA A 76 13.23 16.27 -16.78
N TYR A 77 13.88 17.32 -16.27
CA TYR A 77 15.12 17.20 -15.48
C TYR A 77 14.91 16.66 -14.05
N LYS A 78 13.66 16.55 -13.60
CA LYS A 78 13.30 16.19 -12.21
C LYS A 78 12.15 15.18 -12.12
N TYR A 79 12.08 14.23 -13.05
CA TYR A 79 11.02 13.21 -13.09
C TYR A 79 10.73 12.59 -11.72
N ALA A 80 11.77 12.14 -11.01
CA ALA A 80 11.63 11.51 -9.70
C ALA A 80 11.12 12.42 -8.59
N GLY A 81 11.30 13.74 -8.71
CA GLY A 81 10.91 14.72 -7.70
C GLY A 81 9.57 15.42 -7.97
N GLY A 82 8.87 15.07 -9.05
CA GLY A 82 7.58 15.68 -9.41
C GLY A 82 7.37 15.92 -10.90
N GLY A 83 7.98 15.14 -11.79
CA GLY A 83 7.80 15.24 -13.24
C GLY A 83 6.92 14.12 -13.80
N MET A 84 5.92 13.66 -13.06
CA MET A 84 4.94 12.68 -13.55
C MET A 84 3.56 13.32 -13.64
N LEU A 85 2.81 12.94 -14.67
CA LEU A 85 1.40 13.28 -14.85
C LEU A 85 0.57 12.02 -14.62
N SER A 86 -0.61 12.18 -14.02
CA SER A 86 -1.53 11.07 -13.80
C SER A 86 -2.97 11.57 -13.74
N THR A 87 -3.92 10.65 -13.83
CA THR A 87 -5.34 10.91 -13.59
C THR A 87 -5.72 10.52 -12.18
N VAL A 88 -6.87 11.02 -11.70
CA VAL A 88 -7.41 10.60 -10.40
C VAL A 88 -7.64 9.08 -10.35
N THR A 89 -8.12 8.49 -11.44
CA THR A 89 -8.36 7.04 -11.55
C THR A 89 -7.08 6.25 -11.34
N ASP A 90 -6.00 6.61 -12.03
CA ASP A 90 -4.72 5.92 -11.91
C ASP A 90 -4.08 6.09 -10.52
N LEU A 91 -4.19 7.30 -9.93
CA LEU A 91 -3.72 7.51 -8.55
C LEU A 91 -4.47 6.63 -7.55
N VAL A 92 -5.77 6.40 -7.75
CA VAL A 92 -6.55 5.46 -6.92
C VAL A 92 -6.11 4.02 -7.16
N HIS A 93 -5.87 3.61 -8.42
CA HIS A 93 -5.32 2.29 -8.72
C HIS A 93 -3.96 2.05 -8.06
N PHE A 94 -3.06 3.02 -8.15
CA PHE A 94 -1.77 2.99 -7.48
C PHE A 94 -1.94 2.85 -5.95
N GLY A 95 -2.79 3.68 -5.34
CA GLY A 95 -3.09 3.61 -3.90
C GLY A 95 -3.63 2.24 -3.48
N ASN A 96 -4.55 1.67 -4.25
CA ASN A 96 -5.10 0.34 -4.01
C ASN A 96 -4.04 -0.76 -4.14
N ALA A 97 -3.15 -0.68 -5.13
CA ALA A 97 -2.05 -1.64 -5.30
C ALA A 97 -1.08 -1.61 -4.10
N MET A 98 -0.78 -0.41 -3.58
CA MET A 98 0.05 -0.24 -2.38
C MET A 98 -0.65 -0.78 -1.13
N LEU A 99 -1.94 -0.49 -0.96
CA LEU A 99 -2.72 -0.98 0.18
C LEU A 99 -2.87 -2.50 0.16
N TYR A 100 -3.16 -3.08 -1.01
CA TYR A 100 -3.22 -4.52 -1.19
C TYR A 100 -1.88 -5.18 -0.84
N SER A 101 -0.77 -4.61 -1.33
CA SER A 101 0.58 -5.08 -1.01
C SER A 101 0.89 -5.06 0.48
N TYR A 102 0.39 -4.06 1.21
CA TYR A 102 0.54 -3.97 2.66
C TYR A 102 -0.32 -5.00 3.42
N GLN A 103 -1.55 -5.24 2.96
CA GLN A 103 -2.52 -6.12 3.61
C GLN A 103 -2.36 -7.59 3.25
N TYR A 104 -1.69 -7.88 2.12
CA TYR A 104 -1.52 -9.22 1.62
C TYR A 104 -0.85 -10.11 2.67
N ARG A 105 -1.46 -11.27 2.92
CA ARG A 105 -0.93 -12.32 3.79
C ARG A 105 -0.81 -13.56 2.93
N GLU A 106 0.41 -14.05 2.78
CA GLU A 106 0.66 -15.37 2.19
C GLU A 106 -0.23 -16.37 2.94
N ALA A 107 -1.10 -17.07 2.21
CA ALA A 107 -1.78 -18.21 2.79
C ALA A 107 -0.67 -19.20 3.16
N HIS A 108 -0.47 -19.44 4.47
CA HIS A 108 0.56 -20.36 4.94
C HIS A 108 0.39 -21.71 4.23
N GLY A 109 1.25 -21.98 3.26
CA GLY A 109 1.37 -23.29 2.67
C GLY A 109 1.64 -24.29 3.79
N SER A 110 0.75 -25.26 3.93
CA SER A 110 0.98 -26.44 4.75
C SER A 110 2.28 -27.09 4.30
N GLN A 111 3.36 -26.94 5.08
CA GLN A 111 4.47 -27.89 5.26
C GLN A 111 5.63 -27.24 6.02
N THR A 112 5.59 -27.34 7.34
CA THR A 112 6.79 -27.66 8.12
C THR A 112 6.49 -28.98 8.83
N ALA A 113 6.90 -30.08 8.20
CA ALA A 113 6.91 -31.39 8.83
C ALA A 113 7.81 -31.31 10.08
N GLN A 114 7.18 -31.34 11.24
CA GLN A 114 7.86 -31.58 12.50
C GLN A 114 8.49 -32.97 12.44
N LYS A 115 9.81 -33.03 12.56
CA LYS A 115 10.52 -34.27 12.83
C LYS A 115 10.31 -34.58 14.32
N GLN A 116 9.33 -35.43 14.61
CA GLN A 116 9.11 -36.01 15.94
C GLN A 116 10.06 -37.20 16.13
N ASP A 117 11.02 -37.07 17.04
CA ASP A 117 11.70 -38.23 17.63
C ASP A 117 10.94 -38.66 18.90
N SER A 118 10.45 -39.89 18.86
CA SER A 118 9.69 -40.58 19.90
C SER A 118 10.59 -41.27 20.93
N LYS A 119 10.19 -41.24 22.22
CA LYS A 119 10.36 -42.25 23.32
C LYS A 119 10.05 -41.54 24.66
N THR A 120 9.25 -41.98 25.65
CA THR A 120 8.49 -43.20 25.99
C THR A 120 7.48 -42.80 27.11
N ALA A 121 6.34 -43.49 27.24
CA ALA A 121 5.20 -43.23 28.16
C ALA A 121 5.28 -44.03 29.51
N PRO A 122 4.21 -44.16 30.33
CA PRO A 122 3.59 -43.22 31.31
C PRO A 122 3.53 -43.89 32.74
N PRO A 123 2.67 -43.56 33.77
CA PRO A 123 1.19 -43.81 33.69
C PRO A 123 0.22 -43.08 34.70
N LYS A 124 -1.11 -43.30 34.48
CA LYS A 124 -2.28 -43.32 35.44
C LYS A 124 -2.89 -41.96 35.88
N ASP A 125 -4.21 -41.74 35.99
CA ASP A 125 -5.41 -42.61 36.01
C ASP A 125 -6.74 -41.78 36.05
N ILE A 126 -7.84 -42.40 35.56
CA ILE A 126 -9.23 -42.41 36.11
C ILE A 126 -10.29 -41.31 35.77
N ASN A 127 -11.29 -41.79 35.00
CA ASN A 127 -12.78 -41.66 35.04
C ASN A 127 -13.52 -40.30 35.12
N THR A 128 -14.48 -40.09 34.18
CA THR A 128 -15.94 -40.38 34.30
C THR A 128 -16.77 -39.38 33.47
N THR A 129 -17.65 -39.86 32.60
CA THR A 129 -18.85 -39.14 32.09
C THR A 129 -20.08 -39.88 32.64
N PRO A 130 -21.22 -39.22 32.90
CA PRO A 130 -22.27 -39.17 31.87
C PRO A 130 -23.16 -37.90 31.86
N GLN A 131 -23.74 -37.60 30.69
CA GLN A 131 -24.86 -36.66 30.48
C GLN A 131 -26.18 -37.15 31.10
N PRO A 132 -27.25 -36.32 31.04
CA PRO A 132 -28.53 -36.82 30.51
C PRO A 132 -29.27 -35.91 29.49
N ARG A 133 -29.59 -36.51 28.33
CA ARG A 133 -30.83 -36.61 27.52
C ARG A 133 -32.01 -35.60 27.56
N ASN A 134 -32.31 -35.09 26.36
CA ASN A 134 -33.57 -35.07 25.54
C ASN A 134 -34.85 -34.33 25.96
N ALA A 135 -35.38 -33.52 25.01
CA ALA A 135 -36.81 -33.43 24.66
C ALA A 135 -36.99 -33.20 23.14
N VAL A 136 -38.10 -33.73 22.60
CA VAL A 136 -38.38 -34.03 21.17
C VAL A 136 -39.38 -33.01 20.57
N THR A 137 -39.22 -32.82 19.25
CA THR A 137 -39.93 -32.16 18.10
C THR A 137 -41.48 -31.96 18.13
N PRO A 138 -42.13 -31.17 17.20
CA PRO A 138 -42.15 -31.39 15.72
C PRO A 138 -42.22 -30.18 14.74
N THR A 139 -41.50 -30.38 13.62
CA THR A 139 -41.82 -30.20 12.18
C THR A 139 -42.81 -29.14 11.67
N SER A 140 -42.34 -28.30 10.71
CA SER A 140 -43.06 -27.98 9.46
C SER A 140 -42.07 -27.59 8.38
N GLY A 141 -42.09 -28.27 7.23
CA GLY A 141 -41.12 -28.13 6.14
C GLY A 141 -41.58 -27.18 5.04
N MET A 142 -40.61 -26.72 4.22
CA MET A 142 -40.79 -26.39 2.80
C MET A 142 -39.47 -26.64 2.05
N HIS A 143 -39.61 -27.20 0.85
CA HIS A 143 -38.56 -27.72 -0.03
C HIS A 143 -37.54 -26.67 -0.53
N GLN A 144 -36.28 -27.10 -0.62
CA GLN A 144 -35.27 -26.55 -1.53
C GLN A 144 -35.47 -27.07 -2.96
N PRO A 145 -35.00 -26.33 -3.98
CA PRO A 145 -34.34 -26.94 -5.12
C PRO A 145 -32.82 -26.86 -4.94
N SER A 146 -32.20 -28.02 -5.07
CA SER A 146 -30.75 -28.24 -5.15
C SER A 146 -30.16 -27.66 -6.43
N SER A 147 -29.07 -26.91 -6.30
CA SER A 147 -28.05 -26.81 -7.36
C SER A 147 -26.68 -26.80 -6.70
N ASP A 148 -26.21 -28.00 -6.34
CA ASP A 148 -24.79 -28.29 -6.28
C ASP A 148 -24.22 -28.13 -7.70
N LEU A 149 -23.56 -27.01 -7.95
CA LEU A 149 -22.39 -26.98 -8.83
C LEU A 149 -21.27 -26.36 -8.00
N GLY A 150 -20.45 -27.24 -7.44
CA GLY A 150 -19.20 -26.85 -6.81
C GLY A 150 -18.31 -26.11 -7.79
N SER A 151 -17.92 -24.90 -7.42
CA SER A 151 -16.58 -24.44 -7.73
C SER A 151 -16.00 -23.87 -6.45
N ALA A 152 -15.37 -24.74 -5.67
CA ALA A 152 -14.37 -24.31 -4.72
C ALA A 152 -13.16 -23.80 -5.52
N HIS A 153 -13.28 -22.60 -6.10
CA HIS A 153 -12.09 -21.82 -6.39
C HIS A 153 -11.48 -21.52 -5.03
N HIS A 154 -10.45 -22.28 -4.65
CA HIS A 154 -9.41 -21.72 -3.79
C HIS A 154 -8.86 -20.51 -4.56
N SER A 155 -9.45 -19.35 -4.35
CA SER A 155 -8.90 -18.07 -4.78
C SER A 155 -7.64 -17.87 -3.96
N CYS A 156 -6.54 -18.46 -4.42
CA CYS A 156 -5.22 -18.09 -3.98
C CYS A 156 -5.05 -16.64 -4.44
N ASN A 157 -5.16 -15.72 -3.49
CA ASN A 157 -4.92 -14.30 -3.73
C ASN A 157 -3.54 -14.15 -4.39
N LEU A 158 -3.46 -13.36 -5.47
CA LEU A 158 -2.17 -13.07 -6.10
C LEU A 158 -1.28 -12.30 -5.11
N PRO A 159 0.05 -12.47 -5.17
CA PRO A 159 0.94 -11.68 -4.35
C PRO A 159 0.80 -10.19 -4.69
N GLY A 160 0.92 -9.34 -3.68
CA GLY A 160 1.01 -7.90 -3.88
C GLY A 160 2.25 -7.51 -4.69
N TYR A 161 2.19 -6.35 -5.36
CA TYR A 161 3.32 -5.81 -6.13
C TYR A 161 4.56 -5.62 -5.26
N LEU A 162 4.37 -5.19 -4.00
CA LEU A 162 5.42 -5.11 -2.99
C LEU A 162 5.14 -6.10 -1.84
N LYS A 163 6.22 -6.52 -1.18
CA LYS A 163 6.10 -7.32 0.04
C LYS A 163 5.46 -6.47 1.16
N PRO A 164 4.63 -7.04 2.03
CA PRO A 164 4.07 -6.32 3.18
C PRO A 164 5.15 -5.67 4.06
N ALA A 165 6.26 -6.36 4.30
CA ALA A 165 7.39 -5.82 5.07
C ALA A 165 8.06 -4.61 4.40
N THR A 166 8.11 -4.58 3.06
CA THR A 166 8.62 -3.43 2.29
C THR A 166 7.67 -2.24 2.44
N MET A 167 6.35 -2.46 2.33
CA MET A 167 5.37 -1.40 2.56
C MET A 167 5.44 -0.84 3.99
N GLN A 168 5.63 -1.70 4.98
CA GLN A 168 5.85 -1.27 6.36
C GLN A 168 7.09 -0.38 6.50
N GLN A 169 8.18 -0.65 5.78
CA GLN A 169 9.36 0.21 5.77
C GLN A 169 9.09 1.55 5.08
N ILE A 170 8.40 1.55 3.93
CA ILE A 170 8.05 2.77 3.17
C ILE A 170 7.23 3.74 4.02
N TRP A 171 6.27 3.22 4.78
CA TRP A 171 5.38 4.03 5.61
C TRP A 171 5.81 4.16 7.07
N ARG A 172 7.00 3.63 7.42
CA ARG A 172 7.52 3.79 8.78
C ARG A 172 8.03 5.22 8.95
N PRO A 173 7.53 5.97 9.94
CA PRO A 173 8.09 7.26 10.30
C PRO A 173 9.58 7.18 10.55
N VAL A 174 10.34 8.10 9.95
CA VAL A 174 11.75 8.26 10.26
C VAL A 174 11.87 9.11 11.52
N GLU A 175 12.71 8.70 12.45
CA GLU A 175 12.92 9.45 13.69
C GLU A 175 13.37 10.89 13.40
N LYS A 176 12.86 11.84 14.20
CA LYS A 176 13.24 13.27 14.12
C LYS A 176 12.86 14.00 12.82
N THR A 177 11.86 13.50 12.10
CA THR A 177 11.34 14.10 10.86
C THR A 177 9.98 14.78 11.03
N GLN A 178 9.68 15.32 12.22
CA GLN A 178 8.41 16.03 12.45
C GLN A 178 8.27 17.20 11.47
N HIS A 179 7.29 17.08 10.57
CA HIS A 179 6.92 18.14 9.63
C HIS A 179 5.93 19.13 10.29
N SER A 180 5.15 18.66 11.27
CA SER A 180 4.26 19.45 12.13
C SER A 180 4.14 18.85 13.54
N LYS A 181 3.33 19.45 14.42
CA LYS A 181 3.11 18.97 15.81
C LYS A 181 2.60 17.52 15.89
N ASP A 182 1.91 17.01 14.86
CA ASP A 182 1.32 15.67 14.85
C ASP A 182 1.68 14.84 13.60
N ASN A 183 2.28 15.44 12.56
CA ASN A 183 2.63 14.76 11.32
C ASN A 183 4.09 14.28 11.34
N LEU A 184 4.29 12.99 11.04
CA LEU A 184 5.60 12.40 10.83
C LEU A 184 5.87 12.26 9.33
N TYR A 185 7.15 12.12 8.96
CA TYR A 185 7.54 11.89 7.58
C TYR A 185 8.22 10.52 7.43
N ALA A 186 7.90 9.82 6.35
CA ALA A 186 8.48 8.53 5.97
C ALA A 186 9.17 8.63 4.61
N MET A 187 9.30 7.54 3.83
CA MET A 187 9.99 7.59 2.54
C MET A 187 9.13 8.23 1.45
N GLY A 188 8.96 9.56 1.50
CA GLY A 188 8.13 10.30 0.54
C GLY A 188 6.67 10.49 0.96
N TRP A 189 6.32 10.10 2.20
CA TRP A 189 4.94 10.15 2.67
C TRP A 189 4.85 10.91 3.98
N GLU A 190 3.81 11.71 4.13
CA GLU A 190 3.35 12.12 5.45
C GLU A 190 2.60 10.95 6.09
N VAL A 191 2.91 10.70 7.36
CA VAL A 191 2.38 9.58 8.12
C VAL A 191 1.67 10.11 9.35
N MET A 192 0.42 9.70 9.48
CA MET A 192 -0.40 9.97 10.64
C MET A 192 -0.53 8.69 11.47
N PRO A 193 0.13 8.59 12.63
CA PRO A 193 0.05 7.40 13.47
C PRO A 193 -1.34 7.23 14.07
N GLU A 194 -1.68 5.98 14.40
CA GLU A 194 -2.89 5.69 15.17
C GLU A 194 -2.79 6.36 16.55
N LYS A 195 -3.85 7.07 16.94
CA LYS A 195 -3.88 7.82 18.20
C LYS A 195 -5.24 7.73 18.85
N ARG A 196 -5.27 7.22 20.09
CA ARG A 196 -6.45 7.24 20.97
C ARG A 196 -6.06 7.87 22.30
N LYS A 197 -6.48 9.12 22.52
CA LYS A 197 -6.12 9.88 23.72
C LYS A 197 -6.89 9.43 24.97
N PHE A 198 -8.14 8.99 24.81
CA PHE A 198 -9.03 8.61 25.91
C PHE A 198 -9.87 7.39 25.55
N GLY A 199 -10.28 6.60 26.55
CA GLY A 199 -11.07 5.38 26.36
C GLY A 199 -12.37 5.57 25.58
N PHE A 200 -13.05 6.71 25.74
CA PHE A 200 -14.26 7.05 24.97
C PHE A 200 -14.03 8.18 23.95
N GLY A 201 -12.78 8.56 23.72
CA GLY A 201 -12.41 9.62 22.77
C GLY A 201 -12.39 9.14 21.33
N ARG A 202 -12.35 10.10 20.40
CA ARG A 202 -12.19 9.83 18.96
C ARG A 202 -10.91 9.03 18.73
N SER A 203 -11.05 7.90 18.02
CA SER A 203 -9.91 7.16 17.48
C SER A 203 -9.47 7.82 16.18
N GLN A 204 -8.18 8.11 16.07
CA GLN A 204 -7.55 8.51 14.82
C GLN A 204 -6.93 7.26 14.19
N PRO A 205 -7.41 6.79 13.03
CA PRO A 205 -6.81 5.64 12.36
C PRO A 205 -5.44 6.00 11.80
N PHE A 206 -4.62 4.99 11.57
CA PHE A 206 -3.40 5.13 10.78
C PHE A 206 -3.75 5.45 9.32
N TYR A 207 -3.13 6.47 8.75
CA TYR A 207 -3.18 6.74 7.31
C TYR A 207 -1.91 7.45 6.84
N VAL A 208 -1.66 7.37 5.54
CA VAL A 208 -0.54 8.03 4.86
C VAL A 208 -1.08 8.88 3.72
N TYR A 209 -0.40 9.96 3.41
CA TYR A 209 -0.72 10.78 2.24
C TYR A 209 0.54 11.44 1.68
N HIS A 210 0.45 11.89 0.44
CA HIS A 210 1.49 12.65 -0.24
C HIS A 210 0.98 14.08 -0.44
N THR A 211 1.87 15.07 -0.32
CA THR A 211 1.59 16.49 -0.55
C THR A 211 2.09 16.98 -1.90
#